data_AF-A0AAU0UPB5-F1
#
_entry.id   AF-A0AAU0UPB5-F1
#
_cell.length_a   1.000
_cell.length_b   1.000
_cell.length_c   1.000
_cell.angle_alpha   90.00
_cell.angle_beta   90.00
_cell.angle_gamma   90.00
#
_symmetry.space_group_name_H-M   'P 1'
#
loop_
_entity.id
_entity.type
_entity.pdbx_description
1 polymer ?
#
loop_
_entity_poly.entity_id
_entity_poly.type
_entity_poly.pdbx_seq_one_letter_code
_entity_poly.pdbx_strand_id
1 'polypeptide(L)'
;MNRLSKIQDLLLKYIYEQTESGIERSYPLSWEIVHIASAPQFAQLLAEKRGSDPELAAIATAVHDFGRVVTGIQENHAEAGYIPLKEWLHQTGIFNEKEIEIIARASKNHSSKEEVGTAVEEIVKDSDIVDCYLHGHPITKENHRRRLAKVKKELHLP
;
A
#
# COMPACT_ATOMS: atom_id res chain seq x y z
N MET A 1 8.29 14.72 -12.66
CA MET A 1 7.68 13.62 -11.88
C MET A 1 7.37 14.14 -10.48
N ASN A 2 6.19 13.83 -9.92
CA ASN A 2 5.84 14.15 -8.53
C ASN A 2 6.51 13.14 -7.55
N ARG A 3 6.32 13.30 -6.23
CA ARG A 3 6.97 12.43 -5.23
C ARG A 3 6.49 10.99 -5.37
N LEU A 4 5.20 10.78 -5.66
CA LEU A 4 4.63 9.45 -5.92
C LEU A 4 5.36 8.72 -7.05
N SER A 5 5.49 9.35 -8.23
CA SER A 5 6.18 8.74 -9.36
C SER A 5 7.65 8.43 -9.05
N LYS A 6 8.32 9.30 -8.27
CA LYS A 6 9.70 9.05 -7.84
C LYS A 6 9.80 7.85 -6.90
N ILE A 7 8.85 7.69 -5.98
CA ILE A 7 8.79 6.55 -5.07
C ILE A 7 8.45 5.26 -5.80
N GLN A 8 7.51 5.28 -6.74
CA GLN A 8 7.21 4.09 -7.56
C GLN A 8 8.43 3.67 -8.39
N ASP A 9 9.17 4.61 -8.99
CA ASP A 9 10.42 4.30 -9.70
C ASP A 9 11.49 3.68 -8.79
N LEU A 10 11.72 4.24 -7.60
CA LEU A 10 12.66 3.68 -6.62
C LEU A 10 12.22 2.31 -6.12
N LEU A 11 10.92 2.12 -5.86
CA LEU A 11 10.38 0.86 -5.39
C LEU A 11 10.45 -0.23 -6.47
N LEU A 12 10.18 0.12 -7.73
CA LEU A 12 10.34 -0.80 -8.86
C LEU A 12 11.78 -1.27 -9.00
N LYS A 13 12.76 -0.36 -8.91
CA LYS A 13 14.20 -0.71 -8.90
C LYS A 13 14.52 -1.67 -7.77
N TYR A 14 14.04 -1.38 -6.56
CA TYR A 14 14.22 -2.27 -5.41
C TYR A 14 13.60 -3.66 -5.66
N ILE A 15 12.38 -3.73 -6.20
CA ILE A 15 11.73 -5.00 -6.56
C ILE A 15 12.53 -5.76 -7.62
N TYR A 16 13.13 -5.08 -8.61
CA TYR A 16 13.98 -5.74 -9.59
C TYR A 16 15.23 -6.36 -8.96
N GLU A 17 15.87 -5.68 -8.03
CA GLU A 17 17.01 -6.23 -7.26
C GLU A 17 16.58 -7.50 -6.48
N GLN A 18 15.32 -7.53 -6.02
CA GLN A 18 14.75 -8.69 -5.33
C GLN A 18 14.49 -9.90 -6.26
N THR A 19 14.51 -9.75 -7.58
CA THR A 19 14.34 -10.89 -8.51
C THR A 19 15.55 -11.83 -8.52
N GLU A 20 16.72 -11.32 -8.17
CA GLU A 20 17.98 -12.09 -8.13
C GLU A 20 18.29 -12.67 -6.75
N SER A 21 17.45 -12.40 -5.73
CA SER A 21 17.76 -12.73 -4.34
C SER A 21 17.64 -14.22 -3.98
N GLY A 22 17.03 -15.03 -4.83
CA GLY A 22 16.79 -16.46 -4.56
C GLY A 22 15.81 -16.75 -3.41
N ILE A 23 15.15 -15.72 -2.86
CA ILE A 23 14.19 -15.86 -1.76
C ILE A 23 12.94 -16.60 -2.27
N GLU A 24 12.48 -17.59 -1.50
CA GLU A 24 11.18 -18.23 -1.73
C GLU A 24 10.05 -17.28 -1.33
N ARG A 25 9.03 -17.13 -2.19
CA ARG A 25 7.99 -16.09 -2.03
C ARG A 25 6.59 -16.67 -1.98
N SER A 26 5.78 -16.17 -1.05
CA SER A 26 4.34 -16.43 -0.96
C SER A 26 3.56 -15.79 -2.11
N TYR A 27 4.06 -14.67 -2.66
CA TYR A 27 3.47 -13.96 -3.80
C TYR A 27 4.55 -13.65 -4.84
N PRO A 28 4.20 -13.67 -6.14
CA PRO A 28 5.15 -13.34 -7.20
C PRO A 28 5.45 -11.84 -7.21
N LEU A 29 6.70 -11.45 -7.47
CA LEU A 29 7.08 -10.03 -7.61
C LEU A 29 6.31 -9.32 -8.75
N SER A 30 5.84 -10.06 -9.75
CA SER A 30 4.97 -9.50 -10.80
C SER A 30 3.64 -8.98 -10.24
N TRP A 31 3.09 -9.60 -9.19
CA TRP A 31 1.91 -9.09 -8.50
C TRP A 31 2.25 -7.78 -7.77
N GLU A 32 3.38 -7.72 -7.05
CA GLU A 32 3.83 -6.48 -6.41
C GLU A 32 3.87 -5.33 -7.41
N ILE A 33 4.51 -5.54 -8.57
CA ILE A 33 4.67 -4.52 -9.61
C ILE A 33 3.31 -3.98 -10.08
N VAL A 34 2.34 -4.86 -10.35
CA VAL A 34 1.01 -4.44 -10.79
C VAL A 34 0.29 -3.68 -9.67
N HIS A 35 0.29 -4.24 -8.46
CA HIS A 35 -0.45 -3.71 -7.33
C HIS A 35 0.09 -2.34 -6.86
N ILE A 36 1.41 -2.17 -6.77
CA ILE A 36 2.02 -0.87 -6.41
C ILE A 36 1.79 0.21 -7.47
N ALA A 37 1.55 -0.19 -8.73
CA ALA A 37 1.31 0.75 -9.82
C ALA A 37 -0.15 1.22 -9.85
N SER A 38 -1.11 0.30 -9.61
CA SER A 38 -2.54 0.59 -9.71
C SER A 38 -3.17 1.09 -8.41
N ALA A 39 -2.87 0.48 -7.26
CA ALA A 39 -3.52 0.79 -5.99
C ALA A 39 -3.41 2.27 -5.56
N PRO A 40 -2.28 2.98 -5.76
CA PRO A 40 -2.15 4.38 -5.39
C PRO A 40 -3.14 5.32 -6.07
N GLN A 41 -3.63 4.98 -7.27
CA GLN A 41 -4.61 5.80 -7.97
C GLN A 41 -5.96 5.84 -7.23
N PHE A 42 -6.38 4.70 -6.66
CA PHE A 42 -7.57 4.65 -5.81
C PHE A 42 -7.37 5.44 -4.51
N ALA A 43 -6.17 5.41 -3.94
CA ALA A 43 -5.85 6.20 -2.77
C ALA A 43 -5.95 7.71 -3.02
N GLN A 44 -5.52 8.20 -4.18
CA GLN A 44 -5.69 9.61 -4.58
C GLN A 44 -7.18 9.98 -4.64
N LEU A 45 -7.98 9.20 -5.36
CA LEU A 45 -9.43 9.45 -5.50
C LEU A 45 -10.15 9.45 -4.14
N LEU A 46 -9.82 8.48 -3.28
CA LEU A 46 -10.38 8.39 -1.94
C LEU A 46 -9.94 9.56 -1.06
N ALA A 47 -8.67 9.94 -1.10
CA ALA A 47 -8.15 11.05 -0.31
C ALA A 47 -8.81 12.38 -0.70
N GLU A 48 -8.93 12.66 -2.00
CA GLU A 48 -9.63 13.85 -2.50
C GLU A 48 -11.08 13.89 -2.01
N LYS A 49 -11.80 12.77 -2.14
CA LYS A 49 -13.20 12.68 -1.70
C LYS A 49 -13.37 12.82 -0.19
N ARG A 50 -12.38 12.39 0.59
CA ARG A 50 -12.39 12.39 2.07
C ARG A 50 -11.72 13.62 2.69
N GLY A 51 -11.23 14.56 1.89
CA GLY A 51 -10.54 15.77 2.38
C GLY A 51 -9.22 15.47 3.09
N SER A 52 -8.49 14.43 2.65
CA SER A 52 -7.17 14.04 3.16
C SER A 52 -6.07 14.37 2.14
N ASP A 53 -4.80 14.31 2.55
CA ASP A 53 -3.66 14.55 1.64
C ASP A 53 -3.57 13.42 0.58
N PRO A 54 -3.83 13.71 -0.71
CA PRO A 54 -3.83 12.69 -1.75
C PRO A 54 -2.45 12.19 -2.12
N GLU A 55 -1.41 13.02 -2.02
CA GLU A 55 -0.05 12.59 -2.35
C GLU A 55 0.48 11.64 -1.26
N LEU A 56 0.29 12.00 0.02
CA LEU A 56 0.75 11.17 1.14
C LEU A 56 0.00 9.84 1.21
N ALA A 57 -1.31 9.85 0.97
CA ALA A 57 -2.12 8.63 0.92
C ALA A 57 -1.68 7.70 -0.22
N ALA A 58 -1.44 8.25 -1.41
CA ALA A 58 -0.99 7.46 -2.55
C ALA A 58 0.40 6.86 -2.34
N ILE A 59 1.32 7.62 -1.75
CA ILE A 59 2.67 7.12 -1.41
C ILE A 59 2.57 6.01 -0.37
N ALA A 60 1.75 6.18 0.68
CA ALA A 60 1.53 5.14 1.68
C ALA A 60 0.95 3.86 1.08
N THR A 61 0.00 3.99 0.14
CA THR A 61 -0.54 2.84 -0.61
C THR A 61 0.52 2.22 -1.53
N ALA A 62 1.39 2.99 -2.17
CA ALA A 62 2.40 2.44 -3.08
C ALA A 62 3.39 1.50 -2.36
N VAL A 63 3.66 1.76 -1.08
CA VAL A 63 4.64 1.01 -0.28
C VAL A 63 4.02 0.07 0.75
N HIS A 64 2.70 -0.08 0.79
CA HIS A 64 2.05 -0.73 1.93
C HIS A 64 2.46 -2.21 2.12
N ASP A 65 2.79 -2.90 1.03
CA ASP A 65 3.23 -4.29 0.97
C ASP A 65 4.77 -4.46 1.04
N PHE A 66 5.52 -3.43 1.45
CA PHE A 66 7.00 -3.46 1.46
C PHE A 66 7.58 -4.67 2.21
N GLY A 67 6.94 -5.12 3.29
CA GLY A 67 7.39 -6.31 4.01
C GLY A 67 7.36 -7.58 3.16
N ARG A 68 6.42 -7.72 2.22
CA ARG A 68 6.36 -8.85 1.29
C ARG A 68 7.46 -8.77 0.24
N VAL A 69 7.80 -7.56 -0.22
CA VAL A 69 8.93 -7.32 -1.14
C VAL A 69 10.24 -7.78 -0.50
N VAL A 70 10.52 -7.35 0.74
CA VAL A 70 11.78 -7.62 1.45
C VAL A 70 11.88 -9.07 1.94
N THR A 71 10.82 -9.61 2.51
CA THR A 71 10.87 -10.93 3.18
C THR A 71 10.45 -12.08 2.28
N GLY A 72 9.66 -11.81 1.23
CA GLY A 72 8.99 -12.84 0.44
C GLY A 72 7.76 -13.46 1.12
N ILE A 73 7.47 -13.14 2.38
CA ILE A 73 6.48 -13.85 3.20
C ILE A 73 5.17 -13.04 3.25
N GLN A 74 4.02 -13.69 3.05
CA GLN A 74 2.70 -13.05 3.21
C GLN A 74 2.28 -12.93 4.69
N GLU A 75 2.58 -13.93 5.51
CA GLU A 75 2.21 -13.91 6.92
C GLU A 75 2.89 -12.73 7.64
N ASN A 76 2.12 -11.90 8.34
CA ASN A 76 2.59 -10.72 9.06
C ASN A 76 3.43 -9.72 8.25
N HIS A 77 3.30 -9.70 6.91
CA HIS A 77 4.06 -8.81 6.02
C HIS A 77 3.91 -7.34 6.37
N ALA A 78 2.73 -6.90 6.81
CA ALA A 78 2.48 -5.52 7.20
C ALA A 78 3.36 -5.10 8.39
N GLU A 79 3.43 -5.93 9.44
CA GLU A 79 4.28 -5.68 10.61
C GLU A 79 5.76 -5.79 10.25
N ALA A 80 6.14 -6.82 9.50
CA ALA A 80 7.52 -7.06 9.06
C ALA A 80 8.07 -5.93 8.18
N GLY A 81 7.20 -5.23 7.45
CA GLY A 81 7.56 -4.08 6.62
C GLY A 81 7.86 -2.80 7.40
N TYR A 82 7.44 -2.68 8.66
CA TYR A 82 7.46 -1.40 9.38
C TYR A 82 8.86 -0.79 9.51
N ILE A 83 9.83 -1.54 10.05
CA ILE A 83 11.20 -1.05 10.23
C ILE A 83 11.95 -0.92 8.90
N PRO A 84 11.97 -1.93 8.01
CA PRO A 84 12.66 -1.82 6.72
C PRO A 84 12.13 -0.68 5.85
N LEU A 85 10.82 -0.42 5.87
CA LEU A 85 10.23 0.68 5.12
C LEU A 85 10.70 2.03 5.64
N LYS A 86 10.78 2.22 6.96
CA LYS A 86 11.30 3.48 7.54
C LYS A 86 12.74 3.73 7.13
N GLU A 87 13.58 2.70 7.22
CA GLU A 87 14.98 2.79 6.80
C GLU A 87 15.10 3.14 5.32
N TRP A 88 14.33 2.45 4.46
CA TRP A 88 14.31 2.72 3.03
C TRP A 88 13.85 4.15 2.70
N LEU A 89 12.75 4.60 3.31
CA LEU A 89 12.23 5.97 3.12
C LEU A 89 13.25 7.03 3.58
N HIS A 90 13.93 6.80 4.69
CA HIS A 90 14.97 7.71 5.19
C HIS A 90 16.15 7.80 4.19
N GLN A 91 16.57 6.67 3.63
CA GLN A 91 17.64 6.63 2.62
C GLN A 91 17.27 7.37 1.32
N THR A 92 15.98 7.49 0.98
CA THR A 92 15.57 8.26 -0.21
C THR A 92 15.85 9.77 -0.08
N GLY A 93 15.92 10.30 1.15
CA GLY A 93 16.04 11.74 1.41
C GLY A 93 14.86 12.60 0.93
N ILE A 94 13.70 11.99 0.61
CA ILE A 94 12.53 12.69 0.04
C ILE A 94 11.58 13.22 1.13
N PHE A 95 11.55 12.56 2.30
CA PHE A 95 10.55 12.78 3.34
C PHE A 95 11.20 13.22 4.64
N ASN A 96 10.45 13.98 5.44
CA ASN A 96 10.80 14.24 6.83
C ASN A 96 10.32 13.11 7.77
N GLU A 97 10.81 13.10 9.00
CA GLU A 97 10.49 12.06 10.01
C GLU A 97 8.99 11.89 10.26
N LYS A 98 8.20 12.98 10.22
CA LYS A 98 6.75 12.92 10.41
C LYS A 98 6.05 12.24 9.23
N GLU A 99 6.46 12.55 8.01
CA GLU A 99 5.93 11.89 6.80
C GLU A 99 6.31 10.41 6.77
N ILE A 100 7.57 10.07 7.10
CA ILE A 100 8.04 8.68 7.20
C ILE A 100 7.19 7.88 8.19
N GLU A 101 6.93 8.44 9.37
CA GLU A 101 6.09 7.79 10.38
C GLU A 101 4.65 7.60 9.90
N ILE A 102 4.05 8.59 9.23
CA ILE A 102 2.70 8.46 8.69
C ILE A 102 2.63 7.34 7.64
N ILE A 103 3.57 7.32 6.71
CA ILE A 103 3.65 6.33 5.63
C ILE A 103 3.86 4.92 6.22
N ALA A 104 4.87 4.76 7.08
CA ALA A 104 5.23 3.46 7.64
C ALA A 104 4.14 2.90 8.56
N ARG A 105 3.50 3.74 9.37
CA ARG A 105 2.39 3.33 10.23
C ARG A 105 1.16 2.93 9.42
N ALA A 106 0.86 3.66 8.34
CA ALA A 106 -0.21 3.30 7.42
C ALA A 106 0.04 1.97 6.70
N SER A 107 1.27 1.73 6.24
CA SER A 107 1.71 0.43 5.74
C SER A 107 1.58 -0.66 6.80
N LYS A 108 2.10 -0.47 8.01
CA LYS A 108 2.01 -1.46 9.09
C LYS A 108 0.58 -1.87 9.43
N ASN A 109 -0.34 -0.92 9.47
CA ASN A 109 -1.72 -1.14 9.91
C ASN A 109 -2.68 -1.48 8.77
N HIS A 110 -2.22 -1.55 7.50
CA HIS A 110 -3.11 -1.78 6.36
C HIS A 110 -3.82 -3.16 6.42
N SER A 111 -3.20 -4.14 7.09
CA SER A 111 -3.79 -5.46 7.30
C SER A 111 -4.82 -5.50 8.45
N SER A 112 -4.77 -4.54 9.38
CA SER A 112 -5.69 -4.40 10.53
C SER A 112 -7.02 -3.75 10.13
N LYS A 113 -7.77 -4.42 9.23
CA LYS A 113 -8.96 -3.86 8.59
C LYS A 113 -10.21 -3.77 9.48
N GLU A 114 -10.22 -4.44 10.65
CA GLU A 114 -11.25 -4.25 11.69
C GLU A 114 -11.00 -3.03 12.58
N GLU A 115 -9.75 -2.60 12.67
CA GLU A 115 -9.37 -1.47 13.52
C GLU A 115 -9.56 -0.16 12.75
N VAL A 116 -10.01 0.87 13.45
CA VAL A 116 -10.10 2.23 12.90
C VAL A 116 -8.78 2.94 13.13
N GLY A 117 -8.12 3.33 12.04
CA GLY A 117 -6.88 4.11 12.07
C GLY A 117 -7.10 5.59 11.78
N THR A 118 -6.00 6.29 11.50
CA THR A 118 -6.02 7.66 10.96
C THR A 118 -6.55 7.70 9.53
N ALA A 119 -6.80 8.90 9.01
CA ALA A 119 -7.32 9.08 7.66
C ALA A 119 -6.49 8.37 6.57
N VAL A 120 -5.14 8.47 6.66
CA VAL A 120 -4.24 7.79 5.71
C VAL A 120 -4.33 6.27 5.84
N GLU A 121 -4.35 5.72 7.06
CA GLU A 121 -4.51 4.27 7.29
C GLU A 121 -5.81 3.74 6.68
N GLU A 122 -6.92 4.46 6.87
CA GLU A 122 -8.21 4.06 6.32
C GLU A 122 -8.25 4.14 4.79
N ILE A 123 -7.55 5.11 4.19
CA ILE A 123 -7.42 5.19 2.74
C ILE A 123 -6.59 4.02 2.20
N VAL A 124 -5.45 3.69 2.83
CA VAL A 124 -4.61 2.56 2.40
C VAL A 124 -5.39 1.25 2.44
N LYS A 125 -6.07 0.97 3.55
CA LYS A 125 -6.92 -0.23 3.73
C LYS A 125 -7.98 -0.36 2.63
N ASP A 126 -8.63 0.76 2.31
CA ASP A 126 -9.72 0.79 1.34
C ASP A 126 -9.20 0.71 -0.11
N SER A 127 -8.06 1.37 -0.41
CA SER A 127 -7.43 1.31 -1.73
C SER A 127 -6.90 -0.09 -2.07
N ASP A 128 -6.30 -0.78 -1.10
CA ASP A 128 -5.84 -2.17 -1.26
C ASP A 128 -7.02 -3.09 -1.62
N ILE A 129 -8.12 -3.02 -0.87
CA ILE A 129 -9.30 -3.87 -1.12
C ILE A 129 -9.90 -3.64 -2.51
N VAL A 130 -10.03 -2.38 -2.92
CA VAL A 130 -10.64 -2.06 -4.22
C VAL A 130 -9.75 -2.45 -5.37
N ASP A 131 -8.44 -2.24 -5.27
CA ASP A 131 -7.49 -2.68 -6.28
C ASP A 131 -7.48 -4.20 -6.43
N CYS A 132 -7.38 -4.94 -5.31
CA CYS A 132 -7.50 -6.39 -5.28
C CYS A 132 -8.81 -6.88 -5.93
N TYR A 133 -9.95 -6.25 -5.60
CA TYR A 133 -11.25 -6.61 -6.18
C TYR A 133 -11.29 -6.40 -7.70
N LEU A 134 -10.76 -5.28 -8.20
CA LEU A 134 -10.79 -4.95 -9.63
C LEU A 134 -9.83 -5.83 -10.46
N HIS A 135 -8.76 -6.35 -9.84
CA HIS A 135 -7.92 -7.41 -10.41
C HIS A 135 -8.53 -8.82 -10.29
N GLY A 136 -9.74 -8.95 -9.73
CA GLY A 136 -10.47 -10.21 -9.64
C GLY A 136 -10.11 -11.09 -8.45
N HIS A 137 -9.39 -10.57 -7.44
CA HIS A 137 -9.11 -11.32 -6.22
C HIS A 137 -10.38 -11.54 -5.39
N PRO A 138 -10.61 -12.76 -4.87
CA PRO A 138 -11.78 -13.05 -4.06
C PRO A 138 -11.73 -12.33 -2.71
N ILE A 139 -12.76 -11.55 -2.41
CA ILE A 139 -12.92 -10.88 -1.11
C ILE A 139 -13.76 -11.77 -0.18
N THR A 140 -13.09 -12.63 0.58
CA THR A 140 -13.74 -13.68 1.37
C THR A 140 -14.22 -13.20 2.75
N LYS A 141 -13.40 -12.39 3.44
CA LYS A 141 -13.69 -11.91 4.79
C LYS A 141 -14.82 -10.88 4.80
N GLU A 142 -15.75 -11.02 5.75
CA GLU A 142 -16.94 -10.17 5.86
C GLU A 142 -16.59 -8.68 6.01
N ASN A 143 -15.62 -8.36 6.87
CA ASN A 143 -15.15 -7.00 7.06
C ASN A 143 -14.55 -6.36 5.81
N HIS A 144 -13.85 -7.14 4.98
CA HIS A 144 -13.34 -6.64 3.70
C HIS A 144 -14.51 -6.39 2.74
N ARG A 145 -15.53 -7.26 2.70
CA ARG A 145 -16.74 -7.06 1.90
C ARG A 145 -17.50 -5.79 2.31
N ARG A 146 -17.63 -5.51 3.60
CA ARG A 146 -18.22 -4.26 4.11
C ARG A 146 -17.44 -3.02 3.66
N ARG A 147 -16.10 -3.03 3.75
CA ARG A 147 -15.24 -1.95 3.25
C ARG A 147 -15.40 -1.75 1.75
N LEU A 148 -15.32 -2.84 0.97
CA LEU A 148 -15.53 -2.78 -0.47
C LEU A 148 -16.89 -2.16 -0.82
N ALA A 149 -17.98 -2.60 -0.18
CA ALA A 149 -19.31 -2.06 -0.45
C ALA A 149 -19.40 -0.55 -0.16
N LYS A 150 -18.76 -0.09 0.93
CA LYS A 150 -18.67 1.34 1.26
C LYS A 150 -17.91 2.09 0.17
N VAL A 151 -16.73 1.60 -0.24
CA VAL A 151 -15.90 2.26 -1.26
C VAL A 151 -16.60 2.28 -2.61
N LYS A 152 -17.25 1.18 -3.01
CA LYS A 152 -18.03 1.14 -4.26
C LYS A 152 -19.11 2.19 -4.29
N LYS A 153 -19.87 2.34 -3.20
CA LYS A 153 -20.87 3.41 -3.05
C LYS A 153 -20.23 4.80 -3.10
N GLU A 154 -19.09 4.96 -2.43
CA GLU A 154 -18.35 6.21 -2.38
C GLU A 154 -17.80 6.61 -3.75
N LEU A 155 -17.23 5.70 -4.52
CA LEU A 155 -16.65 5.97 -5.85
C LEU A 155 -17.65 5.77 -7.00
N HIS A 156 -18.91 5.46 -6.70
CA HIS A 156 -19.95 5.11 -7.69
C HIS A 156 -19.52 3.98 -8.64
N LEU A 157 -18.82 2.98 -8.11
CA LEU A 157 -18.44 1.77 -8.85
C LEU A 157 -19.65 0.83 -8.95
N PRO A 158 -19.80 0.10 -10.08
CA PRO A 158 -20.89 -0.86 -10.29
C PRO A 158 -20.84 -2.00 -9.28
#